data_AF-A0ABC9H957-F1
#
_entry.id   AF-A0ABC9H957-F1
#
_cell.length_a   1.000
_cell.length_b   1.000
_cell.length_c   1.000
_cell.angle_alpha   90.00
_cell.angle_beta   90.00
_cell.angle_gamma   90.00
#
_symmetry.space_group_name_H-M   'P 1'
#
loop_
_entity.id
_entity.type
_entity.pdbx_description
1 polymer ?
#
loop_
_entity_poly.entity_id
_entity_poly.type
_entity_poly.pdbx_seq_one_letter_code
_entity_poly.pdbx_strand_id
1 'polypeptide(L)'
;MVSRAYMTKHLKNRSLIYTQHKAYRSHVLGNHDYRGDVLAQLSPVLRKIDNRFICMRSFIVNAEFVDFFFVDTSPFQRKYWTHPGKHHYDWRGVAPRGKYIADLLENLDAAMKKSTAKWKIVVGHHTMRSVSDHGDTKELLKLLLPVLKENGADFYINGHDHCLEHISSRDSPIQYFTSGGGSKAWRGVFQPNKDKLRFFYDGQGFMSLQLNQEKAQFIFYDVSGNILYQWSSSKTVHPQPSTYLDDEE
;
A
#
# COMPACT_ATOMS: atom_id res chain seq x y z
N MET A 1 -3.10 0.96 -14.78
CA MET A 1 -2.26 0.10 -13.93
C MET A 1 -2.98 -0.05 -12.60
N VAL A 2 -2.99 -1.22 -11.98
CA VAL A 2 -3.65 -1.49 -10.68
C VAL A 2 -2.55 -1.71 -9.66
N SER A 3 -2.67 -1.16 -8.45
CA SER A 3 -1.76 -1.51 -7.36
C SER A 3 -2.16 -2.88 -6.80
N ARG A 4 -1.27 -3.86 -6.94
CA ARG A 4 -1.52 -5.26 -6.53
C ARG A 4 -0.53 -5.66 -5.45
N ALA A 5 -1.02 -6.26 -4.39
CA ALA A 5 -0.20 -6.92 -3.37
C ALA A 5 -0.50 -8.43 -3.38
N TYR A 6 0.56 -9.23 -3.49
CA TYR A 6 0.49 -10.67 -3.33
C TYR A 6 1.00 -11.01 -1.93
N MET A 7 0.15 -11.62 -1.11
CA MET A 7 0.47 -11.93 0.28
C MET A 7 0.46 -13.44 0.49
N THR A 8 1.57 -13.96 1.01
CA THR A 8 1.72 -15.35 1.46
C THR A 8 2.19 -15.36 2.91
N LYS A 9 1.50 -16.12 3.77
CA LYS A 9 1.98 -16.40 5.12
C LYS A 9 2.89 -17.63 5.08
N HIS A 10 4.14 -17.47 5.51
CA HIS A 10 5.04 -18.59 5.74
C HIS A 10 5.08 -18.91 7.24
N LEU A 11 4.45 -20.01 7.63
CA LEU A 11 4.60 -20.57 8.98
C LEU A 11 5.89 -21.42 8.99
N LYS A 12 6.89 -21.02 9.76
CA LYS A 12 8.06 -21.87 10.04
C LYS A 12 7.66 -22.94 11.05
N ASN A 13 7.05 -24.04 10.63
CA ASN A 13 7.03 -25.26 11.43
C ASN A 13 7.99 -26.28 10.83
N ARG A 14 9.05 -26.60 11.59
CA ARG A 14 9.96 -27.72 11.32
C ARG A 14 9.23 -29.03 11.67
N SER A 15 8.45 -29.55 10.75
CA SER A 15 8.13 -30.98 10.61
C SER A 15 7.25 -31.17 9.38
N LEU A 16 7.60 -32.16 8.56
CA LEU A 16 7.00 -32.51 7.28
C LEU A 16 5.48 -32.62 7.32
N ILE A 17 4.74 -31.68 6.72
CA ILE A 17 3.50 -31.90 5.95
C ILE A 17 3.39 -30.76 4.92
N TYR A 18 3.09 -31.08 3.66
CA TYR A 18 2.82 -30.16 2.54
C TYR A 18 1.92 -28.96 2.94
N THR A 19 2.50 -27.83 3.36
CA THR A 19 1.72 -26.57 3.47
C THR A 19 1.52 -26.02 2.07
N GLN A 20 0.34 -26.24 1.47
CA GLN A 20 -0.08 -25.46 0.32
C GLN A 20 -0.15 -23.98 0.73
N HIS A 21 0.88 -23.21 0.37
CA HIS A 21 0.91 -21.77 0.59
C HIS A 21 -0.12 -21.11 -0.33
N LYS A 22 -1.32 -20.83 0.18
CA LYS A 22 -2.35 -20.12 -0.57
C LYS A 22 -1.99 -18.63 -0.62
N ALA A 23 -1.50 -18.17 -1.78
CA ALA A 23 -1.25 -16.76 -2.04
C ALA A 23 -2.57 -16.02 -2.30
N TYR A 24 -2.88 -15.02 -1.49
CA TYR A 24 -4.02 -14.12 -1.73
C TYR A 24 -3.57 -12.93 -2.58
N ARG A 25 -4.47 -12.44 -3.44
CA ARG A 25 -4.23 -11.31 -4.32
C ARG A 25 -5.13 -10.16 -3.90
N SER A 26 -4.57 -9.25 -3.11
CA SER A 26 -5.24 -8.06 -2.61
C SER A 26 -5.02 -6.89 -3.57
N HIS A 27 -6.12 -6.30 -4.04
CA HIS A 27 -6.13 -5.27 -5.06
C HIS A 27 -6.87 -4.04 -4.55
N VAL A 28 -6.29 -2.88 -4.80
CA VAL A 28 -6.98 -1.59 -4.68
C VAL A 28 -7.10 -0.96 -6.06
N LEU A 29 -8.25 -0.33 -6.31
CA LEU A 29 -8.56 0.27 -7.60
C LEU A 29 -7.63 1.45 -7.90
N GLY A 30 -7.17 1.51 -9.15
CA GLY A 30 -6.46 2.64 -9.72
C GLY A 30 -7.32 3.49 -10.65
N ASN A 31 -6.73 4.58 -11.13
CA ASN A 31 -7.40 5.53 -12.01
C ASN A 31 -7.89 4.88 -13.32
N HIS A 32 -7.19 3.87 -13.83
CA HIS A 32 -7.59 3.15 -15.03
C HIS A 32 -8.80 2.22 -14.79
N ASP A 33 -8.97 1.71 -13.57
CA ASP A 33 -10.12 0.89 -13.21
C ASP A 33 -11.38 1.75 -13.16
N TYR A 34 -11.23 2.96 -12.61
CA TYR A 34 -12.25 3.99 -12.65
C TYR A 34 -12.59 4.49 -14.05
N ARG A 35 -11.70 4.34 -15.03
CA ARG A 35 -12.04 4.67 -16.44
C ARG A 35 -12.89 3.60 -17.12
N GLY A 36 -12.96 2.41 -16.53
CA GLY A 36 -13.82 1.31 -16.98
C GLY A 36 -15.07 1.18 -16.10
N ASP A 37 -15.49 -0.07 -15.87
CA ASP A 37 -16.57 -0.39 -14.93
C ASP A 37 -15.99 -0.81 -13.57
N VAL A 38 -16.16 0.05 -12.57
CA VAL A 38 -15.66 -0.22 -11.21
C VAL A 38 -16.45 -1.33 -10.54
N LEU A 39 -17.77 -1.37 -10.74
CA LEU A 39 -18.64 -2.36 -10.10
C LEU A 39 -18.34 -3.76 -10.63
N ALA A 40 -17.96 -3.89 -11.89
CA ALA A 40 -17.49 -5.15 -12.45
C ALA A 40 -16.23 -5.68 -11.74
N GLN A 41 -15.26 -4.81 -11.44
CA GLN A 41 -14.05 -5.22 -10.72
C GLN A 41 -14.30 -5.55 -9.24
N LEU A 42 -15.30 -4.91 -8.63
CA LEU A 42 -15.73 -5.17 -7.26
C LEU A 42 -16.68 -6.36 -7.14
N SER A 43 -17.11 -6.94 -8.27
CA SER A 43 -18.15 -7.96 -8.28
C SER A 43 -17.73 -9.21 -7.47
N PRO A 44 -18.58 -9.69 -6.55
CA PRO A 44 -18.31 -10.92 -5.81
C PRO A 44 -18.24 -12.15 -6.71
N VAL A 45 -18.75 -12.07 -7.95
CA VAL A 45 -18.62 -13.14 -8.96
C VAL A 45 -17.14 -13.44 -9.25
N LEU A 46 -16.26 -12.43 -9.27
CA LEU A 46 -14.83 -12.65 -9.48
C LEU A 46 -14.21 -13.50 -8.36
N ARG A 47 -14.70 -13.35 -7.11
CA ARG A 47 -14.27 -14.20 -5.99
C ARG A 47 -14.81 -15.63 -6.07
N LYS A 48 -15.96 -15.83 -6.73
CA LYS A 48 -16.50 -17.17 -6.99
C LYS A 48 -15.66 -17.90 -8.05
N ILE A 49 -15.13 -17.16 -9.03
CA ILE A 49 -14.22 -17.70 -10.06
C ILE A 49 -12.84 -17.99 -9.47
N ASP A 50 -12.27 -17.04 -8.72
CA ASP A 50 -11.02 -17.24 -8.00
C ASP A 50 -11.11 -16.67 -6.57
N ASN A 51 -11.23 -17.56 -5.60
CA ASN A 51 -11.37 -17.20 -4.19
C ASN A 51 -10.15 -16.47 -3.59
N ARG A 52 -9.02 -16.40 -4.31
CA ARG A 52 -7.84 -15.63 -3.92
C ARG A 52 -7.94 -14.17 -4.37
N PHE A 53 -8.87 -13.84 -5.26
CA PHE A 53 -9.06 -12.48 -5.76
C PHE A 53 -9.81 -11.64 -4.73
N ILE A 54 -9.12 -10.70 -4.11
CA ILE A 54 -9.71 -9.74 -3.17
C ILE A 54 -9.53 -8.36 -3.80
N CYS A 55 -10.61 -7.77 -4.28
CA CYS A 55 -10.65 -6.38 -4.71
C CYS A 55 -11.81 -5.69 -3.99
N MET A 56 -11.52 -4.59 -3.31
CA MET A 56 -12.47 -3.70 -2.66
C MET A 56 -11.94 -2.27 -2.80
N ARG A 57 -12.78 -1.27 -2.51
CA ARG A 57 -12.36 0.15 -2.53
C ARG A 57 -11.31 0.40 -1.44
N SER A 58 -11.71 0.25 -0.19
CA SER A 58 -10.83 0.31 0.97
C SER A 58 -11.15 -0.86 1.90
N PHE A 59 -10.12 -1.48 2.46
CA PHE A 59 -10.26 -2.65 3.33
C PHE A 59 -8.98 -2.89 4.12
N ILE A 60 -9.08 -3.70 5.17
CA ILE A 60 -7.96 -4.01 6.05
C ILE A 60 -7.65 -5.50 5.97
N VAL A 61 -6.36 -5.82 5.92
CA VAL A 61 -5.87 -7.20 6.09
C VAL A 61 -5.03 -7.23 7.35
N ASN A 62 -5.54 -7.91 8.38
CA ASN A 62 -4.81 -8.12 9.63
C ASN A 62 -4.03 -9.44 9.56
N ALA A 63 -2.77 -9.42 9.99
CA ALA A 63 -1.91 -10.59 10.05
C ALA A 63 -1.02 -10.57 11.30
N GLU A 64 -1.65 -10.76 12.47
CA GLU A 64 -1.06 -10.87 13.83
C GLU A 64 -0.21 -9.67 14.25
N PHE A 65 0.92 -9.43 13.61
CA PHE A 65 1.88 -8.38 13.92
C PHE A 65 1.94 -7.27 12.87
N VAL A 66 1.14 -7.37 11.80
CA VAL A 66 1.02 -6.36 10.76
C VAL A 66 -0.42 -6.15 10.35
N ASP A 67 -0.78 -4.88 10.16
CA ASP A 67 -2.02 -4.48 9.54
C ASP A 67 -1.74 -3.76 8.23
N PHE A 68 -2.39 -4.23 7.16
CA PHE A 68 -2.40 -3.56 5.87
C PHE A 68 -3.71 -2.80 5.68
N PHE A 69 -3.61 -1.50 5.46
CA PHE A 69 -4.73 -0.59 5.20
C PHE A 69 -4.75 -0.26 3.71
N PHE A 70 -5.62 -0.92 2.94
CA PHE A 70 -5.82 -0.62 1.53
C PHE A 70 -6.77 0.57 1.41
N VAL A 71 -6.37 1.60 0.65
CA VAL A 71 -7.07 2.88 0.55
C VAL A 71 -7.36 3.23 -0.90
N ASP A 72 -8.64 3.44 -1.23
CA ASP A 72 -9.07 3.94 -2.53
C ASP A 72 -8.62 5.39 -2.74
N THR A 73 -7.49 5.58 -3.44
CA THR A 73 -6.91 6.90 -3.64
C THR A 73 -7.45 7.63 -4.87
N SER A 74 -8.21 6.98 -5.76
CA SER A 74 -8.70 7.63 -7.00
C SER A 74 -9.67 8.78 -6.74
N PRO A 75 -10.63 8.68 -5.79
CA PRO A 75 -11.53 9.80 -5.45
C PRO A 75 -10.81 11.04 -4.92
N PHE A 76 -9.62 10.88 -4.31
CA PHE A 76 -8.84 12.01 -3.82
C PHE A 76 -8.38 12.94 -4.94
N GLN A 77 -8.14 12.42 -6.14
CA GLN A 77 -7.57 13.20 -7.23
C GLN A 77 -8.59 14.16 -7.84
N ARG A 78 -8.59 15.44 -7.42
CA ARG A 78 -9.62 16.42 -7.81
C ARG A 78 -9.70 16.62 -9.31
N LYS A 79 -8.56 16.59 -10.02
CA LYS A 79 -8.52 16.75 -11.48
C LYS A 79 -9.36 15.71 -12.22
N TYR A 80 -9.53 14.50 -11.68
CA TYR A 80 -10.37 13.47 -12.32
C TYR A 80 -11.86 13.82 -12.26
N TRP A 81 -12.29 14.61 -11.29
CA TRP A 81 -13.67 15.05 -11.15
C TRP A 81 -13.95 16.31 -11.95
N THR A 82 -13.01 17.26 -11.96
CA THR A 82 -13.26 18.60 -12.51
C THR A 82 -12.69 18.80 -13.92
N HIS A 83 -11.63 18.09 -14.27
CA HIS A 83 -10.93 18.25 -15.55
C HIS A 83 -10.44 16.88 -16.07
N PRO A 84 -11.33 15.91 -16.34
CA PRO A 84 -10.92 14.57 -16.71
C PRO A 84 -10.35 14.48 -18.14
N GLY A 85 -10.43 15.56 -18.92
CA GLY A 85 -10.06 15.58 -20.33
C GLY A 85 -10.95 14.62 -21.12
N LYS A 86 -10.34 13.76 -21.93
CA LYS A 86 -11.04 12.74 -22.72
C LYS A 86 -11.49 11.50 -21.95
N HIS A 87 -11.18 11.43 -20.65
CA HIS A 87 -11.48 10.25 -19.85
C HIS A 87 -12.86 10.37 -19.21
N HIS A 88 -13.60 9.27 -19.19
CA HIS A 88 -14.74 9.12 -18.31
C HIS A 88 -14.27 8.43 -17.03
N TYR A 89 -14.89 8.74 -15.88
CA TYR A 89 -14.61 8.09 -14.61
C TYR A 89 -15.92 7.64 -13.95
N ASP A 90 -15.97 6.38 -13.50
CA ASP A 90 -17.10 5.76 -12.84
C ASP A 90 -17.14 6.12 -11.34
N TRP A 91 -17.94 7.13 -11.00
CA TRP A 91 -18.09 7.62 -9.64
C TRP A 91 -19.23 6.95 -8.84
N ARG A 92 -19.85 5.88 -9.37
CA ARG A 92 -20.93 5.17 -8.67
C ARG A 92 -20.44 4.65 -7.32
N GLY A 93 -21.12 5.00 -6.25
CA GLY A 93 -20.77 4.60 -4.88
C GLY A 93 -19.63 5.39 -4.23
N VAL A 94 -19.09 6.42 -4.89
CA VAL A 94 -18.10 7.35 -4.28
C VAL A 94 -18.47 8.83 -4.46
N ALA A 95 -19.61 9.11 -5.09
CA ALA A 95 -20.22 10.42 -5.12
C ALA A 95 -21.24 10.57 -3.96
N PRO A 96 -21.35 11.76 -3.33
CA PRO A 96 -20.54 12.95 -3.57
C PRO A 96 -19.13 12.83 -2.99
N ARG A 97 -18.12 13.27 -3.77
CA ARG A 97 -16.69 13.14 -3.46
C ARG A 97 -16.32 13.55 -2.03
N GLY A 98 -16.83 14.69 -1.58
CA GLY A 98 -16.50 15.25 -0.26
C GLY A 98 -16.93 14.33 0.87
N LYS A 99 -18.17 13.84 0.82
CA LYS A 99 -18.71 12.91 1.81
C LYS A 99 -17.93 11.60 1.80
N TYR A 100 -17.70 11.01 0.63
CA TYR A 100 -16.95 9.75 0.52
C TYR A 100 -15.54 9.85 1.09
N ILE A 101 -14.80 10.92 0.78
CA ILE A 101 -13.44 11.12 1.32
C ILE A 101 -13.49 11.33 2.83
N ALA A 102 -14.45 12.10 3.36
CA ALA A 102 -14.59 12.29 4.80
C ALA A 102 -14.87 10.96 5.52
N ASP A 103 -15.87 10.20 5.06
CA ASP A 103 -16.23 8.91 5.63
C ASP A 103 -15.04 7.91 5.54
N LEU A 104 -14.29 7.91 4.43
CA LEU A 104 -13.10 7.06 4.27
C LEU A 104 -12.00 7.43 5.27
N LEU A 105 -11.71 8.72 5.45
CA LEU A 105 -10.66 9.18 6.36
C LEU A 105 -11.04 8.92 7.83
N GLU A 106 -12.30 9.12 8.19
CA GLU A 106 -12.81 8.81 9.54
C GLU A 106 -12.68 7.32 9.85
N ASN A 107 -13.13 6.46 8.93
CA ASN A 107 -13.02 5.01 9.10
C ASN A 107 -11.56 4.53 9.15
N LEU A 108 -10.68 5.12 8.33
CA LEU A 108 -9.26 4.80 8.34
C LEU A 108 -8.60 5.21 9.66
N ASP A 109 -8.85 6.45 10.12
CA ASP A 109 -8.33 6.95 11.39
C ASP A 109 -8.77 6.06 12.56
N ALA A 110 -10.07 5.77 12.66
CA ALA A 110 -10.62 4.91 13.70
C ALA A 110 -9.98 3.51 13.69
N ALA A 111 -9.81 2.92 12.50
CA ALA A 111 -9.20 1.61 12.38
C ALA A 111 -7.70 1.60 12.73
N MET A 112 -6.95 2.63 12.33
CA MET A 112 -5.53 2.73 12.64
C MET A 112 -5.28 3.04 14.13
N LYS A 113 -6.17 3.79 14.79
CA LYS A 113 -6.15 4.00 16.25
C LYS A 113 -6.41 2.70 17.01
N LYS A 114 -7.33 1.88 16.52
CA LYS A 114 -7.66 0.57 17.12
C LYS A 114 -6.55 -0.47 16.91
N SER A 115 -5.74 -0.32 15.86
CA SER A 115 -4.69 -1.27 15.52
C SER A 115 -3.58 -1.30 16.57
N THR A 116 -3.39 -2.47 17.19
CA THR A 116 -2.26 -2.81 18.06
C THR A 116 -1.12 -3.50 17.31
N ALA A 117 -1.23 -3.60 15.98
CA ALA A 117 -0.23 -4.27 15.16
C ALA A 117 1.10 -3.54 15.21
N LYS A 118 2.20 -4.30 15.25
CA LYS A 118 3.54 -3.74 15.33
C LYS A 118 3.92 -2.99 14.06
N TRP A 119 3.44 -3.44 12.90
CA TRP A 119 3.62 -2.75 11.62
C TRP A 119 2.28 -2.26 11.08
N LYS A 120 2.22 -0.98 10.68
CA LYS A 120 1.07 -0.38 10.00
C LYS A 120 1.48 0.02 8.59
N ILE A 121 0.94 -0.69 7.60
CA ILE A 121 1.31 -0.53 6.19
C ILE A 121 0.10 -0.04 5.42
N VAL A 122 0.23 1.09 4.74
CA VAL A 122 -0.85 1.66 3.93
C VAL A 122 -0.57 1.38 2.47
N VAL A 123 -1.57 0.90 1.74
CA VAL A 123 -1.45 0.54 0.32
C VAL A 123 -2.46 1.35 -0.48
N GLY A 124 -2.00 2.10 -1.48
CA GLY A 124 -2.84 2.91 -2.36
C GLY A 124 -2.44 2.80 -3.82
N HIS A 125 -3.28 3.33 -4.71
CA HIS A 125 -2.87 3.45 -6.12
C HIS A 125 -1.86 4.58 -6.35
N HIS A 126 -2.25 5.81 -6.00
CA HIS A 126 -1.52 7.03 -6.29
C HIS A 126 -0.31 7.25 -5.40
N THR A 127 0.64 8.03 -5.90
CA THR A 127 1.88 8.43 -5.23
C THR A 127 1.58 9.40 -4.08
N MET A 128 2.05 9.08 -2.88
CA MET A 128 2.12 10.08 -1.81
C MET A 128 3.29 11.03 -2.09
N ARG A 129 4.46 10.44 -2.36
CA ARG A 129 5.67 11.08 -2.84
C ARG A 129 6.14 10.38 -4.10
N SER A 130 6.63 11.13 -5.08
CA SER A 130 7.35 10.56 -6.22
C SER A 130 8.32 11.57 -6.83
N VAL A 131 9.33 11.05 -7.53
CA VAL A 131 10.23 11.84 -8.36
C VAL A 131 10.03 11.57 -9.85
N SER A 132 8.92 10.94 -10.26
CA SER A 132 8.63 10.61 -11.66
C SER A 132 7.54 11.49 -12.28
N ASP A 133 6.89 11.01 -13.35
CA ASP A 133 5.95 11.75 -14.21
C ASP A 133 4.75 12.35 -13.47
N HIS A 134 4.13 11.59 -12.57
CA HIS A 134 2.95 12.06 -11.83
C HIS A 134 3.32 12.86 -10.58
N GLY A 135 4.46 12.56 -9.95
CA GLY A 135 4.99 13.30 -8.81
C GLY A 135 4.09 13.18 -7.58
N ASP A 136 4.15 14.17 -6.70
CA ASP A 136 3.38 14.19 -5.46
C ASP A 136 1.87 14.44 -5.68
N THR A 137 1.01 13.60 -5.08
CA THR A 137 -0.44 13.84 -5.09
C THR A 137 -0.84 14.83 -3.99
N LYS A 138 -1.08 16.09 -4.36
CA LYS A 138 -1.40 17.20 -3.43
C LYS A 138 -2.56 16.89 -2.47
N GLU A 139 -3.61 16.25 -2.95
CA GLU A 139 -4.77 15.90 -2.14
C GLU A 139 -4.46 14.82 -1.10
N LEU A 140 -3.61 13.85 -1.43
CA LEU A 140 -3.15 12.85 -0.45
C LEU A 140 -2.27 13.49 0.62
N LEU A 141 -1.36 14.38 0.22
CA LEU A 141 -0.53 15.13 1.17
C LEU A 141 -1.35 16.00 2.14
N LYS A 142 -2.43 16.60 1.64
CA LYS A 142 -3.28 17.49 2.44
C LYS A 142 -4.26 16.72 3.34
N LEU A 143 -4.81 15.61 2.87
CA LEU A 143 -5.93 14.95 3.52
C LEU A 143 -5.56 13.61 4.17
N LEU A 144 -4.81 12.76 3.46
CA LEU A 144 -4.49 11.41 3.92
C LEU A 144 -3.23 11.38 4.79
N LEU A 145 -2.15 12.05 4.37
CA LEU A 145 -0.86 12.03 5.08
C LEU A 145 -0.96 12.46 6.55
N PRO A 146 -1.76 13.48 6.95
CA PRO A 146 -1.92 13.81 8.36
C PRO A 146 -2.47 12.64 9.18
N VAL A 147 -3.48 11.93 8.66
CA VAL A 147 -4.05 10.73 9.33
C VAL A 147 -2.98 9.65 9.48
N LEU A 148 -2.16 9.42 8.45
CA LEU A 148 -1.11 8.40 8.50
C LEU A 148 -0.02 8.75 9.53
N LYS A 149 0.36 10.03 9.61
CA LYS A 149 1.37 10.52 10.57
C LYS A 149 0.86 10.40 12.00
N GLU A 150 -0.36 10.87 12.26
CA GLU A 150 -1.00 10.82 13.58
C GLU A 150 -1.08 9.37 14.10
N ASN A 151 -1.33 8.42 13.20
CA ASN A 151 -1.53 7.03 13.56
C ASN A 151 -0.27 6.15 13.48
N GLY A 152 0.90 6.75 13.26
CA GLY A 152 2.18 6.04 13.23
C GLY A 152 2.30 5.00 12.11
N ALA A 153 1.86 5.36 10.89
CA ALA A 153 2.12 4.53 9.71
C ALA A 153 3.63 4.31 9.52
N ASP A 154 4.04 3.11 9.15
CA ASP A 154 5.44 2.79 8.87
C ASP A 154 5.76 3.00 7.40
N PHE A 155 4.93 2.43 6.54
CA PHE A 155 5.17 2.34 5.11
C PHE A 155 3.91 2.74 4.34
N TYR A 156 4.10 3.51 3.28
CA TYR A 156 3.09 3.74 2.26
C TYR A 156 3.57 3.13 0.93
N ILE A 157 2.80 2.21 0.38
CA ILE A 157 3.14 1.47 -0.84
C ILE A 157 2.16 1.84 -1.94
N ASN A 158 2.68 2.22 -3.11
CA ASN A 158 1.86 2.58 -4.26
C ASN A 158 2.40 2.06 -5.60
N GLY A 159 1.62 2.31 -6.64
CA GLY A 159 2.02 2.19 -8.04
C GLY A 159 1.87 3.55 -8.71
N HIS A 160 1.00 3.62 -9.72
CA HIS A 160 0.66 4.84 -10.48
C HIS A 160 1.82 5.39 -11.32
N ASP A 161 2.91 5.83 -10.68
CA ASP A 161 4.12 6.17 -11.42
C ASP A 161 4.80 4.91 -11.93
N HIS A 162 5.14 4.95 -13.22
CA HIS A 162 5.58 3.80 -14.00
C HIS A 162 7.08 3.52 -13.81
N CYS A 163 7.50 3.38 -12.56
CA CYS A 163 8.89 3.20 -12.14
C CYS A 163 8.97 2.46 -10.79
N LEU A 164 10.19 2.31 -10.26
CA LEU A 164 10.45 1.80 -8.91
C LEU A 164 11.14 2.87 -8.08
N GLU A 165 10.64 3.12 -6.85
CA GLU A 165 11.16 4.20 -6.01
C GLU A 165 11.15 3.83 -4.52
N HIS A 166 12.14 4.37 -3.79
CA HIS A 166 12.11 4.46 -2.34
C HIS A 166 12.47 5.89 -1.92
N ILE A 167 11.56 6.53 -1.17
CA ILE A 167 11.72 7.89 -0.64
C ILE A 167 11.51 7.87 0.87
N SER A 168 12.45 8.43 1.62
CA SER A 168 12.31 8.64 3.07
C SER A 168 11.69 10.02 3.35
N SER A 169 10.60 10.07 4.11
CA SER A 169 10.01 11.33 4.56
C SER A 169 11.03 12.16 5.35
N ARG A 170 11.06 13.47 5.12
CA ARG A 170 11.96 14.40 5.84
C ARG A 170 11.49 14.78 7.24
N ASP A 171 10.21 14.59 7.51
CA ASP A 171 9.48 15.13 8.65
C ASP A 171 8.60 14.07 9.36
N SER A 172 8.81 12.79 9.05
CA SER A 172 8.18 11.67 9.75
C SER A 172 8.98 10.38 9.54
N PRO A 173 8.76 9.32 10.33
CA PRO A 173 9.38 8.02 10.11
C PRO A 173 8.89 7.28 8.85
N ILE A 174 7.80 7.72 8.23
CA ILE A 174 7.16 7.05 7.10
C ILE A 174 8.15 6.89 5.94
N GLN A 175 8.20 5.67 5.37
CA GLN A 175 8.87 5.42 4.09
C GLN A 175 7.84 5.24 2.98
N TYR A 176 8.12 5.83 1.82
CA TYR A 176 7.29 5.72 0.62
C TYR A 176 7.95 4.78 -0.38
N PHE A 177 7.22 3.77 -0.84
CA PHE A 177 7.68 2.79 -1.82
C PHE A 177 6.76 2.76 -3.03
N THR A 178 7.32 3.02 -4.21
CA THR A 178 6.61 2.90 -5.50
C THR A 178 7.04 1.61 -6.18
N SER A 179 6.09 0.75 -6.52
CA SER A 179 6.29 -0.45 -7.35
C SER A 179 5.33 -0.43 -8.54
N GLY A 180 5.50 0.56 -9.43
CA GLY A 180 4.66 0.76 -10.62
C GLY A 180 5.33 0.36 -11.94
N GLY A 181 6.49 -0.29 -11.92
CA GLY A 181 7.17 -0.80 -13.12
C GLY A 181 6.57 -2.09 -13.72
N GLY A 182 5.37 -2.52 -13.33
CA GLY A 182 4.87 -3.86 -13.69
C GLY A 182 4.38 -4.04 -15.14
N SER A 183 4.35 -2.97 -15.94
CA SER A 183 3.93 -3.05 -17.36
C SER A 183 4.48 -1.87 -18.17
N LYS A 184 3.90 -0.67 -18.01
CA LYS A 184 4.47 0.54 -18.60
C LYS A 184 5.65 1.00 -17.74
N ALA A 185 6.74 1.44 -18.36
CA ALA A 185 7.91 2.03 -17.71
C ALA A 185 8.70 2.92 -18.69
N TRP A 186 9.90 3.36 -18.31
CA TRP A 186 10.81 4.19 -19.12
C TRP A 186 10.17 5.52 -19.53
N ARG A 187 9.74 6.30 -18.54
CA ARG A 187 9.14 7.61 -18.81
C ARG A 187 10.19 8.67 -19.13
N GLY A 188 11.44 8.49 -18.70
CA GLY A 188 12.51 9.47 -18.83
C GLY A 188 12.28 10.74 -18.02
N VAL A 189 11.40 10.68 -17.00
CA VAL A 189 11.03 11.84 -16.18
C VAL A 189 11.63 11.70 -14.79
N PHE A 190 12.37 12.73 -14.38
CA PHE A 190 12.91 12.88 -13.04
C PHE A 190 12.63 14.29 -12.51
N GLN A 191 11.81 14.38 -11.46
CA GLN A 191 11.38 15.61 -10.82
C GLN A 191 11.64 15.51 -9.31
N PRO A 192 12.78 15.99 -8.80
CA PRO A 192 13.11 15.84 -7.39
C PRO A 192 12.08 16.56 -6.51
N ASN A 193 11.69 15.92 -5.42
CA ASN A 193 10.89 16.53 -4.35
C ASN A 193 11.79 16.86 -3.13
N LYS A 194 11.19 17.42 -2.08
CA LYS A 194 11.94 17.85 -0.88
C LYS A 194 12.30 16.71 0.08
N ASP A 195 11.73 15.52 -0.11
CA ASP A 195 12.04 14.34 0.69
C ASP A 195 13.30 13.64 0.16
N LYS A 196 13.89 12.76 0.98
CA LYS A 196 15.16 12.12 0.64
C LYS A 196 14.91 10.94 -0.28
N LEU A 197 15.28 11.08 -1.56
CA LEU A 197 15.33 9.96 -2.49
C LEU A 197 16.41 8.96 -2.08
N ARG A 198 16.03 7.70 -1.90
CA ARG A 198 16.95 6.60 -1.54
C ARG A 198 17.26 5.71 -2.72
N PHE A 199 16.28 5.51 -3.60
CA PHE A 199 16.38 4.69 -4.79
C PHE A 199 15.38 5.14 -5.85
N PHE A 200 15.79 5.13 -7.11
CA PHE A 200 14.96 5.40 -8.29
C PHE A 200 15.44 4.51 -9.44
N TYR A 201 14.50 3.83 -10.10
CA TYR A 201 14.75 3.05 -11.30
C TYR A 201 13.61 3.24 -12.29
N ASP A 202 13.92 3.90 -13.41
CA ASP A 202 12.99 4.14 -14.52
C ASP A 202 12.99 2.94 -15.48
N GLY A 203 12.38 1.84 -15.03
CA GLY A 203 12.30 0.62 -15.81
C GLY A 203 11.28 -0.37 -15.24
N GLN A 204 11.13 -1.50 -15.92
CA GLN A 204 10.21 -2.54 -15.48
C GLN A 204 10.79 -3.36 -14.33
N GLY A 205 9.90 -3.79 -13.43
CA GLY A 205 10.26 -4.61 -12.29
C GLY A 205 9.20 -4.64 -11.22
N PHE A 206 9.56 -5.15 -10.06
CA PHE A 206 8.65 -5.30 -8.93
C PHE A 206 9.41 -5.23 -7.59
N MET A 207 8.65 -5.12 -6.51
CA MET A 207 9.17 -5.11 -5.15
C MET A 207 8.62 -6.30 -4.37
N SER A 208 9.47 -6.94 -3.56
CA SER A 208 9.04 -7.87 -2.51
C SER A 208 9.17 -7.23 -1.13
N LEU A 209 8.29 -7.64 -0.21
CA LEU A 209 8.34 -7.30 1.21
C LEU A 209 8.34 -8.59 2.02
N GLN A 210 9.41 -8.80 2.79
CA GLN A 210 9.47 -9.84 3.83
C GLN A 210 9.42 -9.17 5.20
N LEU A 211 8.55 -9.68 6.08
CA LEU A 211 8.28 -9.05 7.37
C LEU A 211 8.20 -10.10 8.49
N ASN A 212 8.76 -9.76 9.65
CA ASN A 212 8.45 -10.41 10.93
C ASN A 212 8.20 -9.32 11.99
N GLN A 213 8.02 -9.70 13.26
CA GLN A 213 7.79 -8.73 14.33
C GLN A 213 8.92 -7.71 14.47
N GLU A 214 10.16 -8.07 14.16
CA GLU A 214 11.34 -7.23 14.39
C GLU A 214 11.79 -6.47 13.15
N LYS A 215 11.65 -7.05 11.96
CA LYS A 215 12.29 -6.57 10.74
C LYS A 215 11.33 -6.56 9.56
N ALA A 216 11.38 -5.48 8.79
CA ALA A 216 10.84 -5.36 7.45
C ALA A 216 11.99 -5.31 6.45
N GLN A 217 11.98 -6.14 5.41
CA GLN A 217 12.96 -6.13 4.33
C GLN A 217 12.25 -5.92 2.99
N PHE A 218 12.68 -4.89 2.27
CA PHE A 218 12.23 -4.55 0.95
C PHE A 218 13.33 -4.86 -0.06
N ILE A 219 12.99 -5.57 -1.12
CA ILE A 219 13.90 -5.89 -2.22
C ILE A 219 13.21 -5.53 -3.54
N PHE A 220 13.88 -4.71 -4.34
CA PHE A 220 13.46 -4.35 -5.69
C PHE A 220 14.19 -5.21 -6.71
N TYR A 221 13.45 -5.69 -7.69
CA TYR A 221 13.95 -6.53 -8.76
C TYR A 221 13.64 -5.91 -10.13
N ASP A 222 14.54 -6.13 -11.08
CA ASP A 222 14.20 -5.97 -12.49
C ASP A 222 13.35 -7.15 -12.99
N VAL A 223 12.98 -7.13 -14.27
CA VAL A 223 12.19 -8.20 -14.92
C VAL A 223 12.92 -9.55 -15.00
N SER A 224 14.24 -9.56 -14.92
CA SER A 224 15.07 -10.77 -14.94
C SER A 224 15.24 -11.37 -13.54
N GLY A 225 14.72 -10.71 -12.50
CA GLY A 225 14.88 -11.12 -11.10
C GLY A 225 16.21 -10.69 -10.49
N ASN A 226 16.98 -9.81 -11.14
CA ASN A 226 18.18 -9.25 -10.54
C ASN A 226 17.79 -8.24 -9.47
N ILE A 227 18.51 -8.25 -8.36
CA ILE A 227 18.31 -7.29 -7.28
C ILE A 227 18.84 -5.92 -7.73
N LEU A 228 17.96 -4.92 -7.73
CA LEU A 228 18.30 -3.53 -8.01
C LEU A 228 18.60 -2.75 -6.73
N TYR A 229 17.87 -3.05 -5.65
CA TYR A 229 17.98 -2.31 -4.40
C TYR A 229 17.43 -3.11 -3.22
N GLN A 230 18.04 -2.94 -2.05
CA GLN A 230 17.60 -3.54 -0.80
C GLN A 230 17.57 -2.50 0.31
N TRP A 231 16.53 -2.57 1.14
CA TRP A 231 16.41 -1.75 2.33
C TRP A 231 15.74 -2.53 3.47
N SER A 232 16.05 -2.19 4.70
CA SER A 232 15.40 -2.81 5.87
C SER A 232 15.12 -1.79 6.97
N SER A 233 14.01 -2.03 7.67
CA SER A 233 13.66 -1.36 8.92
C SER A 233 13.62 -2.37 10.05
N SER A 234 13.96 -1.93 11.26
CA SER A 234 13.85 -2.76 12.47
C SER A 234 13.06 -2.03 13.56
N LYS A 235 12.24 -2.76 14.31
CA LYS A 235 11.55 -2.31 15.52
C LYS A 235 11.95 -3.21 16.69
N THR A 236 12.45 -2.63 17.77
CA THR A 236 12.78 -3.36 19.01
C THR A 236 11.54 -4.06 19.57
N VAL A 237 11.72 -5.26 20.11
CA VAL A 237 10.69 -5.96 20.91
C VAL A 237 10.95 -5.57 22.36
N HIS A 238 10.04 -4.82 22.98
CA HIS A 238 10.04 -4.71 24.44
C HIS A 238 9.33 -5.94 24.98
N PRO A 239 9.96 -6.76 25.84
CA PRO A 239 9.27 -7.82 26.55
C PRO A 239 8.15 -7.20 27.37
N GLN A 240 6.93 -7.72 27.24
CA GLN A 240 5.88 -7.44 28.22
C GLN A 240 6.33 -8.04 29.56
N PRO A 241 6.23 -7.33 30.70
CA PRO A 241 6.50 -7.91 32.00
C PRO A 241 5.54 -9.09 32.22
N SER A 242 6.07 -10.27 32.51
CA SER A 242 5.24 -11.41 32.89
C SER A 242 4.61 -11.12 34.25
N THR A 243 3.30 -10.88 34.29
CA THR A 243 2.53 -10.94 35.53
C THR A 243 2.25 -12.41 35.84
N TYR A 244 3.26 -13.11 36.35
CA TYR A 244 3.01 -14.25 37.23
C TYR A 244 3.20 -13.72 38.63
N LEU A 245 2.08 -13.55 39.35
CA LEU A 245 2.07 -13.47 40.79
C LEU A 245 2.41 -14.88 41.27
N ASP A 246 3.55 -15.03 41.93
CA ASP A 246 3.81 -16.17 42.80
C ASP A 246 2.86 -16.02 44.00
N ASP A 247 1.77 -16.79 43.99
CA ASP A 247 0.98 -17.03 45.19
C ASP A 247 1.70 -18.13 46.01
N GLU A 248 2.65 -17.71 46.84
CA GLU A 248 3.06 -18.44 48.05
C GLU A 248 2.54 -17.68 49.28
N GLU A 249 1.46 -18.17 49.90
CA GLU A 249 1.41 -18.58 51.32
C GLU A 249 0.10 -19.32 51.64
#